data_AF-A0A926U7G4-F1
#
_entry.id   AF-A0A926U7G4-F1
#
_cell.length_a   1.000
_cell.length_b   1.000
_cell.length_c   1.000
_cell.angle_alpha   90.00
_cell.angle_beta   90.00
_cell.angle_gamma   90.00
#
_symmetry.space_group_name_H-M   'P 1'
#
loop_
_entity.id
_entity.type
_entity.pdbx_description
1 polymer ?
#
loop_
_entity_poly.entity_id
_entity_poly.type
_entity_poly.pdbx_seq_one_letter_code
_entity_poly.pdbx_strand_id
1 'polypeptide(L)' 'MNNVELSQKIGAAIEKRYGFAIQVLILDVDELQSAIAANPFVEIEAEPNALHCFFLSSLPENPDLKALDRVKKDSE' A
#
# COMPACT_ATOMS: atom_id res chain seq x y z
N MET A 1 15.16 15.76 -4.80
CA MET A 1 13.98 15.26 -5.52
C MET A 1 13.10 14.61 -4.47
N ASN A 2 11.86 15.06 -4.33
CA ASN A 2 10.95 14.49 -3.34
C ASN A 2 10.34 13.16 -3.84
N ASN A 3 9.69 12.41 -2.95
CA ASN A 3 9.13 11.09 -3.29
C ASN A 3 8.05 11.18 -4.40
N VAL A 4 7.32 12.28 -4.48
CA VAL A 4 6.34 12.55 -5.54
C VAL A 4 7.01 12.66 -6.90
N GLU A 5 8.03 13.51 -7.03
CA GLU A 5 8.79 13.68 -8.27
C GLU A 5 9.50 12.38 -8.70
N LEU A 6 10.03 11.60 -7.74
CA LEU A 6 10.67 10.32 -8.02
C LEU A 6 9.67 9.31 -8.57
N SER A 7 8.50 9.18 -7.92
CA SER A 7 7.44 8.25 -8.34
C SER A 7 6.98 8.53 -9.78
N GLN A 8 6.79 9.81 -10.13
CA GLN A 8 6.38 10.24 -11.46
C GLN A 8 7.43 9.92 -12.52
N LYS A 9 8.72 10.14 -12.22
CA LYS A 9 9.81 9.81 -13.17
C LYS A 9 9.91 8.32 -13.44
N ILE A 10 9.78 7.49 -12.40
CA ILE A 10 9.79 6.03 -12.56
C ILE A 10 8.58 5.58 -13.38
N GLY A 11 7.37 6.07 -13.04
CA GLY A 11 6.15 5.76 -13.77
C GLY A 11 6.25 6.13 -15.25
N ALA A 12 6.71 7.34 -15.57
CA ALA A 12 6.90 7.79 -16.95
C ALA A 12 7.96 6.97 -17.72
N ALA A 13 9.03 6.55 -17.05
CA ALA A 13 10.04 5.69 -17.67
C ALA A 13 9.50 4.29 -17.99
N ILE A 14 8.67 3.74 -17.11
CA ILE A 14 7.98 2.45 -17.31
C ILE A 14 6.98 2.57 -18.44
N GLU A 15 6.15 3.61 -18.45
CA GLU A 15 5.19 3.86 -19.52
C GLU A 15 5.87 4.00 -20.88
N LYS A 16 6.96 4.77 -20.96
CA LYS A 16 7.74 4.91 -22.20
C LYS A 16 8.30 3.57 -22.70
N ARG A 17 8.65 2.66 -21.80
CA ARG A 17 9.26 1.37 -22.13
C ARG A 17 8.23 0.29 -22.47
N TYR A 18 7.10 0.29 -21.77
CA TYR A 18 6.14 -0.82 -21.81
C TYR A 18 4.74 -0.45 -22.34
N GLY A 19 4.48 0.85 -22.57
CA GLY A 19 3.26 1.33 -23.22
C GLY A 19 2.03 1.43 -22.31
N PHE A 20 2.20 1.36 -20.99
CA PHE A 20 1.12 1.54 -20.03
C PHE A 20 1.58 2.33 -18.80
N ALA A 21 0.69 3.19 -18.31
CA ALA A 21 0.90 3.95 -17.09
C ALA A 21 0.76 3.03 -15.87
N ILE A 22 1.60 3.26 -14.86
CA ILE A 22 1.51 2.61 -13.56
C ILE A 22 1.57 3.63 -12.44
N GLN A 23 0.95 3.31 -11.32
CA GLN A 23 1.19 4.02 -10.06
C GLN A 23 2.46 3.49 -9.41
N VAL A 24 3.31 4.39 -8.93
CA VAL A 24 4.52 4.06 -8.18
C VAL A 24 4.37 4.60 -6.76
N LEU A 25 4.51 3.73 -5.78
CA LEU A 25 4.61 4.12 -4.38
C LEU A 25 6.08 4.03 -3.95
N ILE A 26 6.58 5.08 -3.30
CA ILE A 26 7.92 5.10 -2.73
C ILE A 26 7.78 5.01 -1.22
N LEU A 27 8.38 3.99 -0.62
CA LEU A 27 8.51 3.84 0.83
C LEU A 27 9.96 4.10 1.23
N ASP A 28 10.13 4.88 2.29
CA ASP A 28 11.41 5.01 2.96
C ASP A 28 11.70 3.77 3.82
N VAL A 29 12.97 3.51 4.09
CA VAL A 29 13.41 2.32 4.87
C VAL A 29 12.77 2.32 6.26
N ASP A 30 12.71 3.49 6.91
CA ASP A 30 12.13 3.65 8.24
C ASP A 30 10.62 3.39 8.25
N GLU A 31 9.91 3.76 7.18
CA GLU A 31 8.48 3.48 7.01
C GLU A 31 8.23 1.97 6.87
N LEU A 32 9.05 1.29 6.06
CA LEU A 32 8.96 -0.15 5.89
C LEU A 32 9.28 -0.90 7.19
N GLN A 33 10.32 -0.48 7.91
CA GLN A 33 10.67 -1.06 9.21
C GLN A 33 9.55 -0.88 10.24
N SER A 34 8.94 0.31 10.27
CA SER A 34 7.80 0.59 11.15
C SER A 34 6.60 -0.28 10.81
N ALA A 35 6.31 -0.51 9.53
CA ALA A 35 5.23 -1.39 9.10
C ALA A 35 5.47 -2.86 9.50
N ILE A 36 6.72 -3.33 9.39
CA ILE A 36 7.10 -4.69 9.85
C ILE A 36 6.91 -4.82 11.36
N ALA A 37 7.40 -3.84 12.14
CA ALA A 37 7.30 -3.87 13.60
C ALA A 37 5.85 -3.79 14.10
N ALA A 38 4.97 -3.13 13.34
CA ALA A 38 3.54 -3.00 13.67
C ALA A 38 2.68 -4.17 13.18
N ASN A 39 3.26 -5.21 12.57
CA ASN A 39 2.51 -6.35 12.07
C ASN A 39 1.81 -7.11 13.22
N PRO A 40 0.47 -7.14 13.30
CA PRO A 40 -0.25 -7.84 14.36
C PRO A 40 -0.22 -9.37 14.20
N PHE A 41 0.25 -9.87 13.05
CA PHE A 41 0.26 -11.27 12.68
C PHE A 41 1.64 -11.91 12.86
N VAL A 42 2.15 -11.89 14.10
CA VAL A 42 3.52 -12.34 14.43
C VAL A 42 3.69 -13.86 14.27
N GLU A 43 2.63 -14.65 14.43
CA GLU A 43 2.70 -16.12 14.44
C GLU A 43 2.67 -16.77 13.03
N ILE A 44 2.50 -15.97 11.96
CA ILE A 44 2.33 -16.47 10.58
C ILE A 44 3.68 -16.73 9.89
N GLU A 45 4.82 -16.67 10.61
CA GLU A 45 6.15 -16.95 10.06
C GLU A 45 6.25 -18.35 9.37
N ALA A 46 5.40 -19.30 9.76
CA ALA A 46 5.35 -20.64 9.14
C ALA A 46 4.70 -20.67 7.74
N GLU A 47 3.89 -19.67 7.38
CA GLU A 47 3.14 -19.59 6.12
C GLU A 47 3.27 -18.20 5.47
N PRO A 48 4.44 -17.86 4.88
CA PRO A 48 4.74 -16.50 4.39
C PRO A 48 3.80 -15.98 3.29
N ASN A 49 3.02 -16.86 2.66
CA ASN A 49 2.07 -16.50 1.60
C ASN A 49 0.66 -16.19 2.14
N ALA A 50 0.40 -16.32 3.44
CA ALA A 50 -0.92 -16.13 4.03
C ALA A 50 -1.22 -14.65 4.39
N LEU A 51 -0.21 -13.78 4.43
CA LEU A 51 -0.37 -12.36 4.78
C LEU A 51 -0.21 -11.46 3.55
N HIS A 52 -1.26 -10.70 3.24
CA HIS A 52 -1.20 -9.60 2.29
C HIS A 52 -1.13 -8.27 3.02
N CYS A 53 -0.05 -7.51 2.80
CA CYS A 53 0.12 -6.17 3.33
C CYS A 53 -0.03 -5.14 2.19
N PHE A 54 -0.84 -4.10 2.44
CA PHE A 54 -1.10 -3.02 1.49
C PHE A 54 -0.75 -1.67 2.13
N PHE A 55 -0.29 -0.74 1.31
CA PHE A 55 -0.03 0.64 1.71
C PHE A 55 -1.04 1.57 1.05
N LEU A 56 -1.48 2.58 1.79
CA LEU A 56 -2.35 3.62 1.25
C LEU A 56 -1.53 4.53 0.34
N SER A 57 -2.03 4.79 -0.87
CA SER A 57 -1.42 5.77 -1.77
C SER A 57 -1.73 7.22 -1.36
N SER A 58 -2.82 7.43 -0.64
CA SER A 58 -3.19 8.67 0.03
C SER A 58 -4.16 8.37 1.16
N LEU A 59 -4.29 9.31 2.10
CA LEU A 59 -5.38 9.26 3.07
C LEU A 59 -6.72 9.52 2.34
N PRO A 60 -7.75 8.71 2.58
CA PRO A 60 -9.08 8.98 2.04
C PRO A 60 -9.63 10.27 2.63
N GLU A 61 -10.08 11.20 1.79
CA GLU A 61 -10.50 12.54 2.25
C GLU A 61 -11.80 12.52 3.05
N ASN A 62 -12.81 11.76 2.60
CA ASN A 62 -14.12 11.68 3.24
C ASN A 62 -14.69 10.26 3.14
N PRO A 63 -14.11 9.26 3.83
CA PRO A 63 -14.61 7.89 3.77
C PRO A 63 -15.99 7.77 4.45
N ASP A 64 -16.96 7.14 3.77
CA ASP A 64 -18.26 6.82 4.37
C ASP A 64 -18.16 5.55 5.24
N LEU A 65 -17.67 5.72 6.46
CA LEU A 65 -17.48 4.62 7.40
C LEU A 65 -18.81 3.92 7.75
N LYS A 66 -19.93 4.66 7.79
CA LYS A 66 -21.25 4.08 8.07
C LYS A 66 -21.74 3.20 6.93
N ALA A 67 -21.42 3.53 5.68
CA ALA A 67 -21.69 2.64 4.56
C ALA A 67 -20.85 1.37 4.63
N LEU A 68 -19.56 1.47 4.97
CA LEU A 68 -18.68 0.33 5.14
C LEU A 68 -19.18 -0.63 6.22
N ASP A 69 -19.55 -0.11 7.40
CA ASP A 69 -20.06 -0.92 8.50
C ASP A 69 -21.34 -1.69 8.13
N ARG A 70 -22.20 -1.11 7.26
CA ARG A 70 -23.45 -1.76 6.83
C ARG A 70 -23.23 -2.94 5.87
N VAL A 71 -22.11 -2.98 5.15
CA VAL A 71 -21.79 -4.03 4.18
C VAL A 71 -20.74 -5.03 4.68
N LYS A 72 -20.21 -4.77 5.87
CA LYS A 72 -19.21 -5.60 6.55
C LYS A 72 -19.77 -6.99 6.84
N LYS A 73 -18.95 -8.02 6.65
CA LYS A 73 -19.28 -9.41 7.05
C LYS A 73 -18.93 -9.65 8.51
N ASP A 74 -19.60 -10.59 9.16
CA ASP A 74 -19.31 -10.98 10.55
C ASP A 74 -17.86 -11.45 10.77
N SER A 75 -17.19 -11.92 9.70
CA SER A 75 -15.80 -12.37 9.73
C SER A 75 -14.76 -11.24 9.65
N GLU A 76 -15.20 -9.99 9.47
CA GLU A 76 -14.35 -8.80 9.42
C GLU A 76 -14.48 -7.98 10.70
#